data_AF-A0A6A4SSE9-F1
#
_entry.id   AF-A0A6A4SSE9-F1
#
_cell.length_a   1.000
_cell.length_b   1.000
_cell.length_c   1.000
_cell.angle_alpha   90.00
_cell.angle_beta   90.00
_cell.angle_gamma   90.00
#
_symmetry.space_group_name_H-M   'P 1'
#
loop_
_entity.id
_entity.type
_entity.pdbx_description
1 polymer ?
#
loop_
_entity_poly.entity_id
_entity_poly.type
_entity_poly.pdbx_seq_one_letter_code
_entity_poly.pdbx_strand_id
1 'polypeptide(L)'
;MAERVASVDYQRWITDNILDRLGMEDTGFDITPGLQTQMAVGVYSNGKPAPLYDLGWYRPSGQMFSTAADLAKLAMMLLGAYHRKLLEPDSLKIMLTPLFRCDSDYFANRTGTPWEVNELMGYEMVRKDGDLDGYSATFSLVPRLKLGLVVLMAGSRSQTQDVVTKAYNHIIPAVEKAFREAKKVLFAPPSPDPYIGFFTYSNITFYEIKVGADGVLVMQQFGPQIEELIPEKYRTIKLNYLVDRVFRVVFEKEYPCVLQVGTASVSLEAQDGQLFNFYTFDKRGLSSGFDAPGLNTYNVVRIARRPSFSS
;
A
#
# COMPACT_ATOMS: atom_id res chain seq x y z
N MET A 1 14.41 -27.50 13.56
CA MET A 1 13.29 -27.98 12.72
C MET A 1 13.63 -27.89 11.24
N ALA A 2 14.04 -26.71 10.74
CA ALA A 2 14.45 -26.52 9.34
C ALA A 2 15.50 -27.57 8.88
N GLU A 3 16.55 -27.81 9.66
CA GLU A 3 17.58 -28.81 9.34
C GLU A 3 17.04 -30.24 9.23
N ARG A 4 16.11 -30.60 10.12
CA ARG A 4 15.48 -31.93 10.09
C ARG A 4 14.61 -32.13 8.86
N VAL A 5 13.94 -31.06 8.40
CA VAL A 5 13.08 -31.11 7.21
C VAL A 5 13.91 -31.06 5.94
N ALA A 6 14.92 -30.20 5.89
CA ALA A 6 15.75 -29.98 4.70
C ALA A 6 16.93 -30.96 4.58
N SER A 7 17.25 -31.71 5.64
CA SER A 7 18.42 -32.61 5.73
C SER A 7 19.76 -31.92 5.40
N VAL A 8 19.85 -30.62 5.66
CA VAL A 8 21.05 -29.80 5.47
C VAL A 8 21.23 -28.87 6.69
N ASP A 9 22.47 -28.42 6.92
CA ASP A 9 22.79 -27.41 7.92
C ASP A 9 21.97 -26.12 7.70
N TYR A 10 21.50 -25.51 8.80
CA TYR A 10 20.62 -24.35 8.75
C TYR A 10 21.26 -23.17 7.99
N GLN A 11 22.53 -22.88 8.24
CA GLN A 11 23.22 -21.74 7.63
C GLN A 11 23.31 -21.94 6.13
N ARG A 12 23.71 -23.14 5.70
CA ARG A 12 23.76 -23.50 4.29
C ARG A 12 22.39 -23.41 3.64
N TRP A 13 21.34 -23.89 4.31
CA TRP A 13 19.99 -23.79 3.77
C TRP A 13 19.56 -22.33 3.56
N ILE A 14 19.83 -21.45 4.53
CA ILE A 14 19.52 -20.02 4.44
C ILE A 14 20.30 -19.36 3.31
N THR A 15 21.60 -19.65 3.18
CA THR A 15 22.43 -19.13 2.08
C THR A 15 21.86 -19.54 0.72
N ASP A 16 21.67 -20.84 0.49
CA ASP A 16 21.28 -21.39 -0.81
C ASP A 16 19.83 -21.01 -1.22
N ASN A 17 18.92 -20.89 -0.24
CA ASN A 17 17.48 -20.73 -0.52
C ASN A 17 16.97 -19.30 -0.33
N ILE A 18 17.69 -18.45 0.39
CA ILE A 18 17.27 -17.07 0.66
C ILE A 18 18.33 -16.09 0.17
N LEU A 19 19.55 -16.14 0.72
CA LEU A 19 20.53 -15.08 0.51
C LEU A 19 21.01 -15.03 -0.94
N ASP A 20 21.46 -16.15 -1.50
CA ASP A 20 21.94 -16.22 -2.89
C ASP A 20 20.83 -15.88 -3.88
N ARG A 21 19.61 -16.36 -3.59
CA ARG A 21 18.44 -16.07 -4.43
C ARG A 21 18.07 -14.60 -4.40
N LEU A 22 18.29 -13.88 -3.30
CA LEU A 22 18.09 -12.43 -3.24
C LEU A 22 19.33 -11.63 -3.63
N GLY A 23 20.47 -12.28 -3.87
CA GLY A 23 21.76 -11.62 -4.11
C GLY A 23 22.22 -10.82 -2.90
N MET A 24 22.01 -11.34 -1.68
CA MET A 24 22.46 -10.74 -0.43
C MET A 24 23.88 -11.21 -0.08
N GLU A 25 24.85 -10.77 -0.89
CA GLU A 25 26.23 -11.26 -0.87
C GLU A 25 27.03 -10.82 0.37
N ASP A 26 26.61 -9.74 1.03
CA ASP A 26 27.23 -9.19 2.24
C ASP A 26 26.45 -9.59 3.51
N THR A 27 25.71 -10.70 3.45
CA THR A 27 24.89 -11.23 4.52
C THR A 27 25.27 -12.67 4.83
N GLY A 28 25.41 -13.01 6.12
CA GLY A 28 25.80 -14.36 6.50
C GLY A 28 25.88 -14.57 8.00
N PHE A 29 26.55 -15.65 8.40
CA PHE A 29 26.69 -16.09 9.80
C PHE A 29 28.14 -16.10 10.30
N ASP A 30 29.10 -16.37 9.40
CA ASP A 30 30.51 -16.54 9.76
C ASP A 30 31.30 -15.27 9.40
N ILE A 31 31.90 -14.63 10.41
CA ILE A 31 32.69 -13.42 10.22
C ILE A 31 34.11 -13.84 9.81
N THR A 32 34.44 -13.69 8.53
CA THR A 32 35.79 -13.97 8.02
C THR A 32 36.75 -12.82 8.36
N PRO A 33 38.08 -13.05 8.41
CA PRO A 33 39.05 -11.98 8.65
C PRO A 33 38.93 -10.82 7.65
N GLY A 34 38.61 -11.11 6.38
CA GLY A 34 38.39 -10.09 5.35
C GLY A 34 37.16 -9.24 5.64
N LEU A 35 36.05 -9.86 6.05
CA LEU A 35 34.82 -9.16 6.40
C LEU A 35 35.00 -8.31 7.68
N GLN A 36 35.74 -8.82 8.65
CA GLN A 36 35.99 -8.12 9.92
C GLN A 36 36.61 -6.73 9.70
N THR A 37 37.40 -6.54 8.64
CA THR A 37 38.00 -5.23 8.30
C THR A 37 37.00 -4.21 7.77
N GLN A 38 35.86 -4.66 7.24
CA GLN A 38 34.80 -3.82 6.67
C GLN A 38 33.66 -3.58 7.66
N MET A 39 33.59 -4.38 8.72
CA MET A 39 32.53 -4.33 9.71
C MET A 39 32.67 -3.09 10.61
N ALA A 40 31.54 -2.47 10.95
CA ALA A 40 31.52 -1.41 11.96
C ALA A 40 31.95 -1.96 13.32
N VAL A 41 32.75 -1.21 14.09
CA VAL A 41 33.16 -1.61 15.43
C VAL A 41 32.01 -1.36 16.41
N GLY A 42 31.35 -2.43 16.84
CA GLY A 42 30.32 -2.36 17.87
C GLY A 42 30.86 -1.87 19.20
N VAL A 43 30.12 -1.00 19.89
CA VAL A 43 30.55 -0.38 21.15
C VAL A 43 29.45 -0.41 22.20
N TYR A 44 29.83 -0.60 23.46
CA TYR A 44 28.93 -0.40 24.58
C TYR A 44 28.67 1.10 24.83
N SER A 45 27.70 1.42 25.71
CA SER A 45 27.36 2.79 26.07
C SER A 45 28.50 3.60 26.68
N ASN A 46 29.53 2.94 27.24
CA ASN A 46 30.75 3.57 27.74
C ASN A 46 31.81 3.83 26.65
N GLY A 47 31.50 3.57 25.38
CA GLY A 47 32.39 3.76 24.23
C GLY A 47 33.44 2.66 24.05
N LYS A 48 33.48 1.64 24.91
CA LYS A 48 34.42 0.53 24.75
C LYS A 48 33.93 -0.44 23.67
N PRO A 49 34.83 -1.00 22.84
CA PRO A 49 34.49 -2.03 21.87
C PRO A 49 33.85 -3.25 22.55
N ALA A 50 32.79 -3.78 21.93
CA ALA A 50 32.19 -5.04 22.29
C ALA A 50 32.93 -6.21 21.62
N PRO A 51 33.11 -7.36 22.29
CA PRO A 51 33.71 -8.53 21.69
C PRO A 51 32.75 -9.18 20.69
N LEU A 52 33.31 -9.80 19.66
CA LEU A 52 32.56 -10.72 18.81
C LEU A 52 32.59 -12.12 19.43
N TYR A 53 31.45 -12.79 19.43
CA TYR A 53 31.32 -14.16 19.89
C TYR A 53 30.38 -14.94 18.98
N ASP A 54 30.60 -16.25 18.95
CA ASP A 54 29.75 -17.20 18.26
C ASP A 54 28.64 -17.68 19.19
N LEU A 55 27.38 -17.53 18.76
CA LEU A 55 26.18 -17.96 19.47
C LEU A 55 25.99 -19.48 19.43
N GLY A 56 26.76 -20.21 18.62
CA GLY A 56 26.70 -21.68 18.52
C GLY A 56 25.31 -22.16 18.14
N TRP A 57 24.69 -23.01 18.97
CA TRP A 57 23.33 -23.52 18.71
C TRP A 57 22.25 -22.43 18.65
N TYR A 58 22.53 -21.23 19.18
CA TYR A 58 21.65 -20.06 19.18
C TYR A 58 21.89 -19.13 17.96
N ARG A 59 22.68 -19.58 16.96
CA ARG A 59 22.90 -18.88 15.69
C ARG A 59 21.62 -18.40 15.00
N PRO A 60 20.56 -19.24 14.83
CA PRO A 60 19.36 -18.86 14.07
C PRO A 60 18.57 -17.68 14.63
N SER A 61 18.73 -17.34 15.90
CA SER A 61 17.97 -16.28 16.57
C SER A 61 18.60 -14.90 16.52
N GLY A 62 19.89 -14.78 16.15
CA GLY A 62 20.52 -13.45 16.18
C GLY A 62 21.97 -13.32 15.70
N GLN A 63 22.62 -14.36 15.17
CA GLN A 63 24.03 -14.24 14.77
C GLN A 63 24.22 -13.59 13.39
N MET A 64 23.18 -13.49 12.58
CA MET A 64 23.35 -12.99 11.22
C MET A 64 23.87 -11.56 11.21
N PHE A 65 24.89 -11.30 10.39
CA PHE A 65 25.30 -9.96 10.01
C PHE A 65 24.77 -9.65 8.61
N SER A 66 24.61 -8.36 8.31
CA SER A 66 24.15 -7.90 7.00
C SER A 66 24.50 -6.43 6.78
N THR A 67 24.18 -5.90 5.62
CA THR A 67 24.20 -4.47 5.29
C THR A 67 22.79 -3.93 5.12
N ALA A 68 22.62 -2.61 5.23
CA ALA A 68 21.33 -2.00 4.95
C ALA A 68 20.88 -2.22 3.49
N ALA A 69 21.83 -2.31 2.55
CA ALA A 69 21.55 -2.57 1.14
C ALA A 69 21.01 -3.99 0.90
N ASP A 70 21.57 -5.00 1.57
CA ASP A 70 21.09 -6.37 1.47
C ASP A 70 19.73 -6.56 2.14
N LEU A 71 19.56 -6.03 3.36
CA LEU A 71 18.27 -6.08 4.03
C LEU A 71 17.19 -5.29 3.26
N ALA A 72 17.55 -4.24 2.50
CA ALA A 72 16.61 -3.58 1.60
C ALA A 72 16.11 -4.51 0.49
N LYS A 73 16.93 -5.45 -0.02
CA LYS A 73 16.49 -6.48 -0.98
C LYS A 73 15.44 -7.40 -0.35
N LEU A 74 15.68 -7.84 0.89
CA LEU A 74 14.72 -8.62 1.66
C LEU A 74 13.42 -7.83 1.90
N ALA A 75 13.51 -6.56 2.29
CA ALA A 75 12.35 -5.68 2.48
C ALA A 75 11.53 -5.53 1.20
N MET A 76 12.18 -5.27 0.07
CA MET A 76 11.51 -5.20 -1.24
C MET A 76 10.82 -6.53 -1.60
N MET A 77 11.43 -7.67 -1.29
CA MET A 77 10.82 -8.98 -1.55
C MET A 77 9.56 -9.19 -0.70
N LEU A 78 9.66 -8.90 0.60
CA LEU A 78 8.51 -9.02 1.52
C LEU A 78 7.36 -8.06 1.15
N LEU A 79 7.68 -6.90 0.58
CA LEU A 79 6.70 -5.93 0.08
C LEU A 79 6.16 -6.25 -1.33
N GLY A 80 6.59 -7.36 -1.94
CA GLY A 80 6.20 -7.76 -3.30
C GLY A 80 6.66 -6.77 -4.37
N ALA A 81 7.73 -6.02 -4.11
CA ALA A 81 8.31 -5.02 -5.00
C ALA A 81 9.65 -5.46 -5.63
N TYR A 82 10.16 -6.63 -5.26
CA TYR A 82 11.40 -7.18 -5.80
C TYR A 82 11.14 -8.07 -7.01
N HIS A 83 12.05 -8.06 -7.98
CA HIS A 83 11.93 -8.86 -9.22
C HIS A 83 12.02 -10.36 -8.95
N ARG A 84 12.77 -10.77 -7.92
CA ARG A 84 12.89 -12.17 -7.50
C ARG A 84 11.87 -12.46 -6.40
N LYS A 85 11.02 -13.45 -6.63
CA LYS A 85 10.03 -13.94 -5.66
C LYS A 85 10.57 -15.17 -4.95
N LEU A 86 10.45 -15.21 -3.63
CA LEU A 86 10.76 -16.41 -2.82
C LEU A 86 9.51 -17.08 -2.27
N LEU A 87 8.48 -16.28 -2.00
CA LEU A 87 7.24 -16.69 -1.36
C LEU A 87 6.06 -16.37 -2.28
N GLU A 88 5.06 -17.24 -2.27
CA GLU A 88 3.79 -16.97 -2.92
C GLU A 88 3.07 -15.78 -2.25
N PRO A 89 2.23 -15.03 -2.97
CA PRO A 89 1.52 -13.88 -2.42
C PRO A 89 0.74 -14.20 -1.13
N ASP A 90 0.11 -15.37 -1.06
CA ASP A 90 -0.63 -15.81 0.13
C ASP A 90 0.28 -16.09 1.32
N SER A 91 1.47 -16.67 1.07
CA SER A 91 2.48 -16.88 2.12
C SER A 91 3.01 -15.57 2.67
N LEU A 92 3.27 -14.58 1.80
CA LEU A 92 3.66 -13.23 2.22
C LEU A 92 2.57 -12.56 3.06
N LYS A 93 1.31 -12.68 2.62
CA LYS A 93 0.17 -12.15 3.36
C LYS A 93 0.08 -12.78 4.75
N ILE A 94 0.21 -14.10 4.87
CA ILE A 94 0.21 -14.81 6.16
C ILE A 94 1.37 -14.30 7.03
N MET A 95 2.58 -14.22 6.49
CA MET A 95 3.77 -13.79 7.23
C MET A 95 3.63 -12.36 7.79
N LEU A 96 3.03 -11.45 7.03
CA LEU A 96 2.85 -10.04 7.43
C LEU A 96 1.58 -9.80 8.25
N THR A 97 0.70 -10.79 8.41
CA THR A 97 -0.54 -10.63 9.20
C THR A 97 -0.25 -10.79 10.69
N PRO A 98 -0.65 -9.82 11.54
CA PRO A 98 -0.58 -9.99 12.98
C PRO A 98 -1.50 -11.13 13.43
N LEU A 99 -1.00 -12.00 14.32
CA LEU A 99 -1.72 -13.19 14.78
C LEU A 99 -2.38 -12.97 16.15
N PHE A 100 -1.75 -12.20 17.03
CA PHE A 100 -2.19 -12.03 18.41
C PHE A 100 -2.20 -10.55 18.79
N ARG A 101 -3.14 -10.17 19.66
CA ARG A 101 -3.07 -8.93 20.44
C ARG A 101 -2.22 -9.19 21.67
N CYS A 102 -1.41 -8.20 22.03
CA CYS A 102 -0.53 -8.27 23.19
C CYS A 102 -1.12 -7.44 24.33
N ASP A 103 -0.77 -7.81 25.56
CA ASP A 103 -1.09 -7.03 26.76
C ASP A 103 -0.33 -5.69 26.77
N SER A 104 -0.81 -4.73 27.54
CA SER A 104 -0.25 -3.37 27.62
C SER A 104 1.21 -3.30 28.03
N ASP A 105 1.71 -4.33 28.71
CA ASP A 105 3.09 -4.38 29.23
C ASP A 105 4.09 -4.89 28.18
N TYR A 106 3.60 -5.36 27.02
CA TYR A 106 4.46 -5.68 25.89
C TYR A 106 4.74 -4.43 25.05
N PHE A 107 5.93 -4.34 24.48
CA PHE A 107 6.39 -3.17 23.72
C PHE A 107 5.72 -3.01 22.33
N ALA A 108 4.82 -3.92 21.97
CA ALA A 108 4.00 -3.81 20.77
C ALA A 108 2.54 -4.16 21.05
N ASN A 109 1.61 -3.58 20.31
CA ASN A 109 0.17 -3.82 20.47
C ASN A 109 -0.25 -5.22 19.97
N ARG A 110 0.47 -5.74 18.97
CA ARG A 110 0.20 -7.03 18.34
C ARG A 110 1.51 -7.73 17.97
N THR A 111 1.43 -9.04 17.79
CA THR A 111 2.56 -9.87 17.35
C THR A 111 2.13 -10.92 16.32
N GLY A 112 3.09 -11.42 15.56
CA GLY A 112 2.93 -12.46 14.55
C GLY A 112 4.23 -13.24 14.37
N THR A 113 4.43 -13.81 13.18
CA THR A 113 5.62 -14.62 12.89
C THR A 113 6.47 -13.93 11.84
N PRO A 114 7.57 -13.22 12.19
CA PRO A 114 8.15 -12.98 13.52
C PRO A 114 7.86 -11.57 14.09
N TRP A 115 6.86 -10.87 13.56
CA TRP A 115 6.75 -9.42 13.70
C TRP A 115 6.19 -8.92 15.03
N GLU A 116 6.76 -7.82 15.50
CA GLU A 116 6.13 -6.87 16.42
C GLU A 116 5.33 -5.86 15.61
N VAL A 117 4.08 -5.59 15.98
CA VAL A 117 3.19 -4.78 15.16
C VAL A 117 2.53 -3.67 15.97
N ASN A 118 2.74 -2.45 15.52
CA ASN A 118 2.15 -1.22 16.06
C ASN A 118 1.40 -0.46 14.97
N GLU A 119 0.57 0.49 15.37
CA GLU A 119 -0.09 1.41 14.46
C GLU A 119 0.62 2.77 14.50
N LEU A 120 0.86 3.35 13.32
CA LEU A 120 1.40 4.70 13.17
C LEU A 120 0.61 5.42 12.09
N MET A 121 -0.04 6.53 12.46
CA MET A 121 -0.84 7.36 11.53
C MET A 121 -1.90 6.55 10.75
N GLY A 122 -2.56 5.57 11.39
CA GLY A 122 -3.57 4.72 10.74
C GLY A 122 -3.00 3.60 9.86
N TYR A 123 -1.68 3.42 9.83
CA TYR A 123 -1.01 2.32 9.14
C TYR A 123 -0.45 1.29 10.12
N GLU A 124 -0.57 0.02 9.74
CA GLU A 124 0.14 -1.05 10.42
C GLU A 124 1.63 -1.00 10.06
N MET A 125 2.47 -0.80 11.07
CA MET A 125 3.91 -0.94 10.96
C MET A 125 4.30 -2.29 11.56
N VAL A 126 4.84 -3.18 10.72
CA VAL A 126 5.47 -4.42 11.17
C VAL A 126 6.96 -4.17 11.37
N ARG A 127 7.50 -4.67 12.46
CA ARG A 127 8.87 -4.41 12.88
C ARG A 127 9.47 -5.64 13.52
N LYS A 128 10.78 -5.81 13.36
CA LYS A 128 11.58 -6.68 14.21
C LYS A 128 12.82 -5.92 14.66
N ASP A 129 12.97 -5.84 15.97
CA ASP A 129 14.22 -5.38 16.58
C ASP A 129 15.15 -6.54 16.93
N GLY A 130 16.44 -6.26 16.95
CA GLY A 130 17.49 -7.14 17.45
C GLY A 130 18.58 -6.33 18.15
N ASP A 131 19.07 -6.86 19.26
CA ASP A 131 20.18 -6.28 20.01
C ASP A 131 21.18 -7.41 20.33
N LEU A 132 22.46 -7.11 20.09
CA LEU A 132 23.59 -7.96 20.45
C LEU A 132 24.67 -7.05 21.03
N ASP A 133 25.67 -7.58 21.72
CA ASP A 133 26.71 -6.77 22.34
C ASP A 133 27.34 -5.79 21.33
N GLY A 134 27.19 -4.49 21.61
CA GLY A 134 27.72 -3.43 20.78
C GLY A 134 26.99 -3.17 19.47
N TYR A 135 25.87 -3.84 19.19
CA TYR A 135 25.08 -3.64 17.98
C TYR A 135 23.58 -3.60 18.25
N SER A 136 22.87 -2.85 17.43
CA SER A 136 21.42 -2.91 17.38
C SER A 136 20.93 -2.76 15.96
N ALA A 137 19.81 -3.41 15.67
CA ALA A 137 19.21 -3.45 14.36
C ALA A 137 17.69 -3.32 14.46
N THR A 138 17.13 -2.58 13.52
CA THR A 138 15.69 -2.51 13.31
C THR A 138 15.39 -2.76 11.85
N PHE A 139 14.51 -3.73 11.59
CA PHE A 139 13.91 -3.97 10.29
C PHE A 139 12.42 -3.67 10.38
N SER A 140 11.93 -2.72 9.60
CA SER A 140 10.52 -2.29 9.66
C SER A 140 9.91 -2.12 8.28
N LEU A 141 8.62 -2.43 8.16
CA LEU A 141 7.85 -2.28 6.95
C LEU A 141 6.50 -1.61 7.26
N VAL A 142 6.01 -0.82 6.31
CA VAL A 142 4.62 -0.35 6.25
C VAL A 142 4.02 -0.92 4.97
N PRO A 143 3.45 -2.15 5.00
CA PRO A 143 3.09 -2.89 3.79
C PRO A 143 2.12 -2.15 2.87
N ARG A 144 1.12 -1.47 3.44
CA ARG A 144 0.11 -0.72 2.67
C ARG A 144 0.71 0.41 1.83
N LEU A 145 1.81 1.01 2.29
CA LEU A 145 2.53 2.07 1.57
C LEU A 145 3.72 1.55 0.77
N LYS A 146 4.01 0.24 0.81
CA LYS A 146 5.23 -0.37 0.27
C LYS A 146 6.51 0.34 0.74
N LEU A 147 6.53 0.76 2.00
CA LEU A 147 7.71 1.37 2.61
C LEU A 147 8.45 0.33 3.46
N GLY A 148 9.78 0.35 3.39
CA GLY A 148 10.65 -0.41 4.27
C GLY A 148 11.78 0.47 4.77
N LEU A 149 12.12 0.36 6.04
CA LEU A 149 13.22 1.07 6.67
C LEU A 149 14.05 0.09 7.49
N VAL A 150 15.34 0.06 7.17
CA VAL A 150 16.36 -0.73 7.86
C VAL A 150 17.32 0.24 8.55
N VAL A 151 17.52 0.05 9.85
CA VAL A 151 18.48 0.83 10.64
C VAL A 151 19.44 -0.14 11.30
N LEU A 152 20.74 0.00 11.02
CA LEU A 152 21.81 -0.78 11.62
C LEU A 152 22.72 0.18 12.39
N MET A 153 23.03 -0.16 13.65
CA MET A 153 23.81 0.69 14.54
C MET A 153 24.93 -0.10 15.22
N ALA A 154 26.13 0.47 15.21
CA ALA A 154 27.24 0.05 16.07
C ALA A 154 27.09 0.72 17.45
N GLY A 155 26.18 0.17 18.24
CA GLY A 155 25.88 0.61 19.60
C GLY A 155 24.44 0.31 19.98
N SER A 156 24.06 0.73 21.18
CA SER A 156 22.69 0.56 21.69
C SER A 156 21.72 1.57 21.08
N ARG A 157 20.46 1.16 20.89
CA ARG A 157 19.36 2.07 20.53
C ARG A 157 19.12 3.10 21.63
N SER A 158 18.71 4.31 21.22
CA SER A 158 18.25 5.33 22.16
C SER A 158 16.96 4.88 22.83
N GLN A 159 16.89 4.97 24.16
CA GLN A 159 15.66 4.67 24.92
C GLN A 159 14.66 5.83 24.90
N THR A 160 15.11 7.04 24.55
CA THR A 160 14.29 8.26 24.59
C THR A 160 13.75 8.68 23.23
N GLN A 161 14.36 8.21 22.15
CA GLN A 161 13.97 8.55 20.79
C GLN A 161 14.00 7.31 19.89
N ASP A 162 12.83 6.91 19.39
CA ASP A 162 12.75 5.89 18.35
C ASP A 162 13.00 6.51 16.97
N VAL A 163 14.19 6.26 16.42
CA VAL A 163 14.62 6.77 15.12
C VAL A 163 13.69 6.31 14.00
N VAL A 164 13.14 5.11 14.08
CA VAL A 164 12.25 4.55 13.06
C VAL A 164 10.91 5.28 13.04
N THR A 165 10.27 5.43 14.20
CA THR A 165 9.04 6.23 14.32
C THR A 165 9.27 7.68 13.87
N LYS A 166 10.39 8.29 14.28
CA LYS A 166 10.75 9.65 13.86
C LYS A 166 10.90 9.78 12.34
N ALA A 167 11.56 8.83 11.69
CA ALA A 167 11.71 8.80 10.24
C ALA A 167 10.35 8.65 9.55
N TYR A 168 9.51 7.70 9.98
CA TYR A 168 8.19 7.51 9.41
C TYR A 168 7.25 8.69 9.61
N ASN A 169 7.35 9.43 10.72
CA ASN A 169 6.59 10.67 10.93
C ASN A 169 6.88 11.75 9.87
N HIS A 170 8.04 11.69 9.21
CA HIS A 170 8.36 12.56 8.08
C HIS A 170 8.03 11.93 6.73
N ILE A 171 8.29 10.63 6.57
CA ILE A 171 8.15 9.92 5.29
C ILE A 171 6.68 9.68 4.94
N ILE A 172 5.87 9.19 5.90
CA ILE A 172 4.47 8.82 5.63
C ILE A 172 3.68 10.02 5.09
N PRO A 173 3.66 11.20 5.74
CA PRO A 173 2.93 12.35 5.22
C PRO A 173 3.43 12.83 3.84
N ALA A 174 4.74 12.75 3.61
CA ALA A 174 5.33 13.12 2.31
C ALA A 174 4.90 12.16 1.20
N VAL A 175 4.86 10.86 1.48
CA VAL A 175 4.42 9.82 0.56
C VAL A 175 2.92 9.93 0.30
N GLU A 176 2.09 10.13 1.32
CA GLU A 176 0.66 10.37 1.16
C GLU A 176 0.37 11.59 0.29
N LYS A 177 1.07 12.70 0.56
CA LYS A 177 0.97 13.91 -0.25
C LYS A 177 1.38 13.64 -1.70
N ALA A 178 2.51 12.96 -1.92
CA ALA A 178 2.98 12.63 -3.27
C ALA A 178 1.98 11.74 -4.03
N PHE A 179 1.38 10.73 -3.38
CA PHE A 179 0.34 9.91 -4.00
C PHE A 179 -0.92 10.70 -4.30
N ARG A 180 -1.29 11.65 -3.44
CA ARG A 180 -2.44 12.52 -3.64
C ARG A 180 -2.25 13.50 -4.80
N GLU A 181 -1.06 14.07 -4.92
CA GLU A 181 -0.69 15.04 -5.95
C GLU A 181 -0.23 14.38 -7.27
N ALA A 182 0.01 13.07 -7.27
CA ALA A 182 0.45 12.35 -8.45
C ALA A 182 -0.57 12.50 -9.59
N LYS A 183 -0.07 12.88 -10.78
CA LYS A 183 -0.89 12.96 -11.98
C LYS A 183 -1.47 11.57 -12.28
N LYS A 184 -2.78 11.43 -12.12
CA LYS A 184 -3.50 10.21 -12.45
C LYS A 184 -3.41 9.98 -13.96
N VAL A 185 -2.84 8.86 -14.40
CA VAL A 185 -2.87 8.45 -15.80
C VAL A 185 -4.21 7.78 -16.06
N LEU A 186 -5.00 8.35 -16.96
CA LEU A 186 -6.32 7.87 -17.31
C LEU A 186 -6.33 7.37 -18.76
N PHE A 187 -7.03 6.28 -18.99
CA PHE A 187 -7.17 5.65 -20.29
C PHE A 187 -8.55 5.95 -20.88
N ALA A 188 -8.56 6.32 -22.15
CA ALA A 188 -9.78 6.46 -22.94
C ALA A 188 -10.26 5.07 -23.41
N PRO A 189 -11.57 4.86 -23.58
CA PRO A 189 -12.06 3.64 -24.22
C PRO A 189 -11.68 3.63 -25.72
N PRO A 190 -11.51 2.45 -26.33
CA PRO A 190 -11.21 2.34 -27.76
C PRO A 190 -12.24 3.03 -28.66
N SER A 191 -13.51 3.03 -28.26
CA SER A 191 -14.60 3.78 -28.90
C SER A 191 -15.49 4.39 -27.82
N PRO A 192 -15.64 5.73 -27.76
CA PRO A 192 -16.44 6.38 -26.75
C PRO A 192 -17.95 6.40 -27.07
N ASP A 193 -18.33 6.28 -28.35
CA ASP A 193 -19.71 6.44 -28.84
C ASP A 193 -20.76 5.61 -28.09
N PRO A 194 -20.50 4.33 -27.71
CA PRO A 194 -21.47 3.51 -26.98
C PRO A 194 -21.87 4.09 -25.61
N TYR A 195 -21.03 4.93 -25.02
CA TYR A 195 -21.13 5.36 -23.63
C TYR A 195 -21.63 6.80 -23.48
N ILE A 196 -21.44 7.64 -24.50
CA ILE A 196 -21.85 9.05 -24.50
C ILE A 196 -23.36 9.16 -24.46
N GLY A 197 -23.92 10.05 -23.64
CA GLY A 197 -25.35 10.34 -23.61
C GLY A 197 -25.87 10.81 -22.26
N PHE A 198 -27.20 10.78 -22.13
CA PHE A 198 -27.89 11.14 -20.90
C PHE A 198 -28.41 9.90 -20.21
N PHE A 199 -28.33 9.88 -18.88
CA PHE A 199 -28.79 8.78 -18.05
C PHE A 199 -29.51 9.30 -16.82
N THR A 200 -30.31 8.43 -16.20
CA THR A 200 -31.01 8.76 -14.95
C THR A 200 -31.11 7.59 -14.00
N TYR A 201 -30.96 7.89 -12.71
CA TYR A 201 -31.35 7.01 -11.62
C TYR A 201 -32.73 7.42 -11.12
N SER A 202 -33.73 6.58 -11.37
CA SER A 202 -35.11 6.75 -10.89
C SER A 202 -35.76 8.11 -11.20
N ASN A 203 -35.33 8.82 -12.25
CA ASN A 203 -35.76 10.21 -12.55
C ASN A 203 -35.49 11.22 -11.43
N ILE A 204 -34.59 10.88 -10.49
CA ILE A 204 -34.21 11.75 -9.37
C ILE A 204 -32.85 12.39 -9.67
N THR A 205 -31.86 11.56 -10.01
CA THR A 205 -30.51 12.01 -10.36
C THR A 205 -30.26 11.80 -11.84
N PHE A 206 -29.62 12.76 -12.49
CA PHE A 206 -29.33 12.72 -13.91
C PHE A 206 -27.84 12.84 -14.17
N TYR A 207 -27.40 12.17 -15.21
CA TYR A 207 -25.99 12.08 -15.60
C TYR A 207 -25.86 12.40 -17.08
N GLU A 208 -24.87 13.22 -17.41
CA GLU A 208 -24.45 13.46 -18.78
C GLU A 208 -23.04 12.91 -18.94
N ILE A 209 -22.84 12.00 -19.89
CA ILE A 209 -21.54 11.42 -20.21
C ILE A 209 -21.08 11.94 -21.56
N LYS A 210 -19.88 12.52 -21.59
CA LYS A 210 -19.24 13.14 -22.75
C LYS A 210 -17.79 12.71 -22.87
N VAL A 211 -17.17 12.99 -24.01
CA VAL A 211 -15.72 12.84 -24.20
C VAL A 211 -15.02 14.10 -23.70
N GLY A 212 -14.05 13.93 -22.80
CA GLY A 212 -13.17 15.01 -22.36
C GLY A 212 -12.13 15.39 -23.41
N ALA A 213 -11.43 16.51 -23.20
CA ALA A 213 -10.39 16.98 -24.12
C ALA A 213 -9.22 15.98 -24.32
N ASP A 214 -9.04 15.07 -23.38
CA ASP A 214 -8.04 14.00 -23.36
C ASP A 214 -8.57 12.66 -23.91
N GLY A 215 -9.79 12.63 -24.45
CA GLY A 215 -10.46 11.40 -24.92
C GLY A 215 -11.06 10.55 -23.81
N VAL A 216 -10.74 10.84 -22.54
CA VAL A 216 -11.30 10.14 -21.38
C VAL A 216 -12.74 10.59 -21.17
N LEU A 217 -13.64 9.64 -20.87
CA LEU A 217 -15.03 9.97 -20.62
C LEU A 217 -15.17 10.82 -19.35
N VAL A 218 -16.06 11.81 -19.41
CA VAL A 218 -16.43 12.70 -18.32
C VAL A 218 -17.90 12.53 -18.05
N MET A 219 -18.24 12.21 -16.80
CA MET A 219 -19.61 12.13 -16.31
C MET A 219 -19.90 13.35 -15.44
N GLN A 220 -20.95 14.09 -15.78
CA GLN A 220 -21.44 15.22 -15.02
C GLN A 220 -22.80 14.89 -14.41
N GLN A 221 -22.91 15.03 -13.09
CA GLN A 221 -24.18 14.91 -12.37
C GLN A 221 -24.94 16.24 -12.41
N PHE A 222 -26.25 16.19 -12.61
CA PHE A 222 -27.11 17.37 -12.68
C PHE A 222 -28.56 17.06 -12.24
N GLY A 223 -29.36 18.11 -12.11
CA GLY A 223 -30.76 18.06 -11.68
C GLY A 223 -31.01 18.84 -10.39
N PRO A 224 -32.27 19.16 -10.07
CA PRO A 224 -32.62 20.18 -9.06
C PRO A 224 -31.99 19.91 -7.70
N GLN A 225 -32.07 18.68 -7.20
CA GLN A 225 -31.51 18.31 -5.91
C GLN A 225 -29.98 18.34 -5.90
N ILE A 226 -29.32 17.77 -6.92
CA ILE A 226 -27.85 17.71 -6.96
C ILE A 226 -27.23 19.09 -7.13
N GLU A 227 -27.86 19.97 -7.90
CA GLU A 227 -27.35 21.32 -8.15
C GLU A 227 -27.39 22.21 -6.90
N GLU A 228 -28.39 21.99 -6.03
CA GLU A 228 -28.50 22.64 -4.72
C GLU A 228 -27.49 22.06 -3.71
N LEU A 229 -27.30 20.74 -3.72
CA LEU A 229 -26.54 20.01 -2.72
C LEU A 229 -25.02 19.98 -3.00
N ILE A 230 -24.60 19.90 -4.26
CA ILE A 230 -23.21 19.67 -4.64
C ILE A 230 -22.69 20.85 -5.47
N PRO A 231 -21.62 21.55 -5.02
CA PRO A 231 -20.98 22.61 -5.80
C PRO A 231 -20.57 22.14 -7.20
N GLU A 232 -20.71 23.00 -8.20
CA GLU A 232 -20.44 22.67 -9.62
C GLU A 232 -19.07 22.03 -9.85
N LYS A 233 -18.04 22.53 -9.16
CA LYS A 233 -16.67 22.00 -9.23
C LYS A 233 -16.53 20.53 -8.82
N TYR A 234 -17.53 19.96 -8.14
CA TYR A 234 -17.53 18.62 -7.58
C TYR A 234 -18.47 17.65 -8.29
N ARG A 235 -19.29 18.12 -9.24
CA ARG A 235 -20.27 17.30 -9.98
C ARG A 235 -19.68 16.56 -11.18
N THR A 236 -18.44 16.85 -11.53
CA THR A 236 -17.77 16.34 -12.74
C THR A 236 -16.74 15.30 -12.38
N ILE A 237 -16.83 14.13 -13.00
CA ILE A 237 -16.02 12.96 -12.66
C ILE A 237 -15.48 12.32 -13.93
N LYS A 238 -14.21 11.89 -13.92
CA LYS A 238 -13.62 11.15 -15.04
C LYS A 238 -13.94 9.66 -14.90
N LEU A 239 -14.15 8.99 -16.02
CA LEU A 239 -14.32 7.54 -16.09
C LEU A 239 -13.09 6.95 -16.79
N ASN A 240 -12.18 6.38 -15.99
CA ASN A 240 -10.98 5.73 -16.49
C ASN A 240 -11.32 4.35 -17.07
N TYR A 241 -11.04 4.12 -18.34
CA TYR A 241 -11.23 2.82 -18.96
C TYR A 241 -10.34 1.76 -18.32
N LEU A 242 -10.92 0.60 -17.99
CA LEU A 242 -10.16 -0.57 -17.51
C LEU A 242 -10.16 -1.65 -18.59
N VAL A 243 -11.34 -2.17 -18.92
CA VAL A 243 -11.53 -3.24 -19.90
C VAL A 243 -12.99 -3.32 -20.31
N ASP A 244 -13.28 -3.65 -21.58
CA ASP A 244 -14.61 -3.82 -22.14
C ASP A 244 -15.61 -2.69 -21.81
N ARG A 245 -16.51 -2.91 -20.85
CA ARG A 245 -17.55 -1.97 -20.41
C ARG A 245 -17.31 -1.46 -18.99
N VAL A 246 -16.16 -1.81 -18.42
CA VAL A 246 -15.78 -1.51 -17.04
C VAL A 246 -14.83 -0.33 -17.01
N PHE A 247 -15.23 0.66 -16.22
CA PHE A 247 -14.50 1.87 -15.95
C PHE A 247 -14.29 2.01 -14.45
N ARG A 248 -13.37 2.89 -14.08
CA ARG A 248 -13.13 3.30 -12.71
C ARG A 248 -13.43 4.78 -12.57
N VAL A 249 -14.20 5.13 -11.55
CA VAL A 249 -14.50 6.51 -11.18
C VAL A 249 -13.20 7.18 -10.73
N VAL A 250 -12.88 8.33 -11.31
CA VAL A 250 -11.70 9.12 -10.95
C VAL A 250 -12.03 10.58 -10.79
N PHE A 251 -11.73 11.10 -9.61
CA PHE A 251 -11.84 12.51 -9.28
C PHE A 251 -10.56 13.28 -9.63
N GLU A 252 -10.69 14.40 -10.36
CA GLU A 252 -9.55 15.24 -10.78
C GLU A 252 -9.06 16.20 -9.70
N LYS A 253 -9.96 16.69 -8.84
CA LYS A 253 -9.64 17.69 -7.80
C LYS A 253 -9.78 17.07 -6.43
N GLU A 254 -9.09 17.66 -5.44
CA GLU A 254 -9.32 17.32 -4.04
C GLU A 254 -10.77 17.60 -3.66
N TYR A 255 -11.36 16.62 -2.99
CA TYR A 255 -12.63 16.75 -2.31
C TYR A 255 -12.35 16.90 -0.82
N PRO A 256 -13.15 17.69 -0.07
CA PRO A 256 -13.11 17.56 1.38
C PRO A 256 -13.47 16.11 1.74
N CYS A 257 -12.69 15.46 2.61
CA CYS A 257 -12.90 14.05 3.01
C CYS A 257 -14.35 13.78 3.45
N VAL A 258 -14.99 14.80 4.01
CA VAL A 258 -16.43 14.85 4.26
C VAL A 258 -17.00 16.13 3.68
N LEU A 259 -17.87 16.04 2.67
CA LEU A 259 -18.70 17.17 2.25
C LEU A 259 -19.96 17.16 3.10
N GLN A 260 -20.11 18.18 3.95
CA GLN A 260 -21.34 18.41 4.69
C GLN A 260 -22.35 19.08 3.76
N VAL A 261 -23.50 18.43 3.58
CA VAL A 261 -24.60 18.92 2.76
C VAL A 261 -25.87 18.90 3.61
N GLY A 262 -26.19 20.05 4.22
CA GLY A 262 -27.27 20.13 5.21
C GLY A 262 -26.95 19.27 6.43
N THR A 263 -27.80 18.29 6.74
CA THR A 263 -27.58 17.30 7.83
C THR A 263 -26.95 15.99 7.34
N ALA A 264 -26.72 15.83 6.04
CA ALA A 264 -26.13 14.65 5.44
C ALA A 264 -24.64 14.85 5.18
N SER A 265 -23.86 13.79 5.37
CA SER A 265 -22.45 13.74 4.97
C SER A 265 -22.31 12.85 3.74
N VAL A 266 -21.70 13.39 2.67
CA VAL A 266 -21.36 12.62 1.47
C VAL A 266 -19.84 12.47 1.44
N SER A 267 -19.36 11.23 1.58
CA SER A 267 -17.94 10.93 1.35
C SER A 267 -17.71 10.79 -0.14
N LEU A 268 -17.21 11.87 -0.76
CA LEU A 268 -16.81 11.87 -2.17
C LEU A 268 -15.54 11.04 -2.38
N GLU A 269 -14.72 10.89 -1.33
CA GLU A 269 -13.59 9.96 -1.29
C GLU A 269 -14.03 8.49 -1.45
N ALA A 270 -15.13 8.08 -0.81
CA ALA A 270 -15.66 6.72 -0.95
C ALA A 270 -16.11 6.39 -2.39
N GLN A 271 -16.29 7.43 -3.22
CA GLN A 271 -16.64 7.27 -4.63
C GLN A 271 -15.40 7.10 -5.53
N ASP A 272 -14.23 7.62 -5.13
CA ASP A 272 -13.00 7.52 -5.94
C ASP A 272 -12.55 6.06 -6.01
N GLY A 273 -12.17 5.62 -7.21
CA GLY A 273 -11.72 4.25 -7.43
C GLY A 273 -12.84 3.20 -7.53
N GLN A 274 -14.11 3.58 -7.34
CA GLN A 274 -15.22 2.64 -7.50
C GLN A 274 -15.38 2.18 -8.95
N LEU A 275 -15.80 0.93 -9.11
CA LEU A 275 -16.08 0.35 -10.41
C LEU A 275 -17.41 0.85 -10.96
N PHE A 276 -17.41 1.08 -12.26
CA PHE A 276 -18.51 1.61 -13.04
C PHE A 276 -18.67 0.72 -14.27
N ASN A 277 -19.82 0.06 -14.42
CA ASN A 277 -20.02 -0.94 -15.46
C ASN A 277 -21.22 -0.58 -16.34
N PHE A 278 -20.97 -0.29 -17.61
CA PHE A 278 -22.02 -0.04 -18.57
C PHE A 278 -22.75 -1.33 -18.95
N TYR A 279 -24.05 -1.26 -19.24
CA TYR A 279 -24.83 -2.39 -19.76
C TYR A 279 -24.40 -2.81 -21.16
N THR A 280 -24.87 -3.98 -21.56
CA THR A 280 -24.56 -4.53 -22.88
C THR A 280 -25.11 -3.60 -23.96
N PHE A 281 -24.42 -3.56 -25.08
CA PHE A 281 -24.82 -2.70 -26.18
C PHE A 281 -26.11 -3.20 -26.82
N ASP A 282 -27.00 -2.27 -27.13
CA ASP A 282 -28.23 -2.54 -27.85
C ASP A 282 -27.95 -2.76 -29.35
N LYS A 283 -29.01 -2.96 -30.14
CA LYS A 283 -28.92 -3.15 -31.59
C LYS A 283 -28.28 -1.97 -32.34
N ARG A 284 -28.16 -0.80 -31.70
CA ARG A 284 -27.54 0.42 -32.25
C ARG A 284 -26.11 0.60 -31.77
N GLY A 285 -25.57 -0.36 -31.00
CA GLY A 285 -24.24 -0.30 -30.43
C GLY A 285 -24.13 0.62 -29.21
N LEU A 286 -25.25 1.04 -28.61
CA LEU A 286 -25.25 1.95 -27.45
C LEU A 286 -25.50 1.18 -26.16
N SER A 287 -24.79 1.55 -25.08
CA SER A 287 -25.12 1.02 -23.76
C SER A 287 -26.47 1.54 -23.30
N SER A 288 -27.38 0.67 -22.88
CA SER A 288 -28.70 1.06 -22.37
C SER A 288 -28.67 1.70 -20.99
N GLY A 289 -27.53 1.69 -20.29
CA GLY A 289 -27.41 2.13 -18.91
C GLY A 289 -26.09 1.77 -18.25
N PHE A 290 -26.03 1.84 -16.93
CA PHE A 290 -24.87 1.40 -16.16
C PHE A 290 -25.23 1.09 -14.69
N ASP A 291 -24.33 0.37 -14.02
CA ASP A 291 -24.30 0.22 -12.57
C ASP A 291 -22.98 0.74 -12.00
N ALA A 292 -23.03 1.27 -10.78
CA ALA A 292 -21.88 1.60 -9.95
C ALA A 292 -22.08 0.95 -8.56
N PRO A 293 -21.74 -0.35 -8.40
CA PRO A 293 -22.03 -1.12 -7.19
C PRO A 293 -21.44 -0.51 -5.92
N GLY A 294 -20.21 0.01 -6.03
CA GLY A 294 -19.51 0.67 -4.92
C GLY A 294 -20.18 1.96 -4.42
N LEU A 295 -21.12 2.50 -5.20
CA LEU A 295 -21.94 3.67 -4.87
C LEU A 295 -23.38 3.29 -4.50
N ASN A 296 -23.68 2.00 -4.40
CA ASN A 296 -25.05 1.48 -4.30
C ASN A 296 -26.01 2.06 -5.36
N THR A 297 -25.47 2.39 -6.53
CA THR A 297 -26.23 2.98 -7.63
C THR A 297 -26.41 1.93 -8.70
N TYR A 298 -27.65 1.47 -8.88
CA TYR A 298 -28.01 0.40 -9.80
C TYR A 298 -29.16 0.82 -10.70
N ASN A 299 -29.35 0.15 -11.83
CA ASN A 299 -30.46 0.42 -12.74
C ASN A 299 -30.46 1.85 -13.29
N VAL A 300 -29.28 2.42 -13.55
CA VAL A 300 -29.19 3.72 -14.21
C VAL A 300 -29.47 3.52 -15.70
N VAL A 301 -30.50 4.18 -16.20
CA VAL A 301 -31.00 3.95 -17.56
C VAL A 301 -30.68 5.13 -18.48
N ARG A 302 -30.35 4.83 -19.73
CA ARG A 302 -30.15 5.83 -20.78
C ARG A 302 -31.47 6.49 -21.13
N ILE A 303 -31.46 7.80 -21.27
CA ILE A 303 -32.59 8.61 -21.74
C ILE A 303 -32.26 9.29 -23.07
N ALA A 304 -33.28 9.48 -23.91
CA ALA A 304 -33.10 9.91 -25.29
C ALA A 304 -32.66 11.39 -25.42
N ARG A 305 -33.01 12.23 -24.45
CA ARG A 305 -32.77 13.68 -24.48
C ARG A 305 -32.43 14.19 -23.08
N ARG A 306 -31.76 15.34 -23.02
CA ARG A 306 -31.55 16.05 -21.76
C ARG A 306 -32.91 16.39 -21.14
N PRO A 307 -33.16 16.05 -19.87
CA PRO A 307 -34.40 16.40 -19.20
C PRO A 307 -34.47 17.91 -18.95
N SER A 308 -35.70 18.44 -19.01
CA SER A 308 -36.01 19.83 -18.65
C SER A 308 -36.74 19.84 -17.31
N PHE A 309 -36.26 20.66 -16.37
CA PHE A 309 -36.91 20.85 -15.08
C PHE A 309 -37.69 22.16 -15.13
N SER A 310 -38.96 22.13 -14.76
CA SER A 310 -39.70 23.35 -14.47
C SER A 310 -39.14 23.98 -13.20
N SER A 311 -38.80 25.27 -13.29
CA SER A 311 -38.37 26.11 -12.16
C SER A 311 -39.44 26.22 -11.08
#